data_AF-A0A6N7QBT3-F1
#
_entry.id   AF-A0A6N7QBT3-F1
#
_cell.length_a   1.000
_cell.length_b   1.000
_cell.length_c   1.000
_cell.angle_alpha   90.00
_cell.angle_beta   90.00
_cell.angle_gamma   90.00
#
_symmetry.space_group_name_H-M   'P 1'
#
loop_
_entity.id
_entity.type
_entity.pdbx_description
1 polymer ?
#
loop_
_entity_poly.entity_id
_entity_poly.type
_entity_poly.pdbx_seq_one_letter_code
_entity_poly.pdbx_strand_id
1 'polypeptide(L)'
;MQLPPALHTLLQQRIDRGADAEHRLQQLVALAFDANGLDLQYDPKATHSVAESYATRHVNCLSFTLLFVAMARDVGLQAQVQEVRRVLSWYEDGNALYNVGHVNAGVRVDSGRGSIDLDRSVLMDRRGPQPISDRRALAHYYNNRGAELLVDGDLDGARAHLAMALQMDPRFAGAWNNQGVLAMRDGDSAAAARDYAKALEIDPEHLPALSNAVGLARRLGDGTREAALQRQMEQVRQRDPFQQYLLGNEAERRQDYAAAIAYYRHALHLYDGAHLLYFALARAYLHSGDTRRATAALREAMAHADPATQPRYQGKLDALRRLSSTARPLR
;
A
#
# COMPACT_ATOMS: atom_id res chain seq x y z
N MET A 1 9.51 -12.40 15.24
CA MET A 1 9.34 -13.17 13.98
C MET A 1 10.03 -14.53 14.08
N GLN A 2 9.74 -15.32 15.13
CA GLN A 2 10.29 -16.66 15.25
C GLN A 2 9.45 -17.65 14.44
N LEU A 3 10.10 -18.61 13.80
CA LEU A 3 9.39 -19.68 13.08
C LEU A 3 8.90 -20.75 14.06
N PRO A 4 7.68 -21.27 13.88
CA PRO A 4 7.25 -22.49 14.54
C PRO A 4 8.22 -23.66 14.22
N PRO A 5 8.54 -24.53 15.18
CA PRO A 5 9.44 -25.67 14.94
C PRO A 5 9.00 -26.56 13.77
N ALA A 6 7.70 -26.81 13.63
CA ALA A 6 7.15 -27.59 12.52
C ALA A 6 7.39 -26.94 11.15
N LEU A 7 7.30 -25.60 11.07
CA LEU A 7 7.59 -24.88 9.85
C LEU A 7 9.09 -24.90 9.53
N HIS A 8 9.95 -24.75 10.54
CA HIS A 8 11.40 -24.90 10.36
C HIS A 8 11.77 -26.28 9.79
N THR A 9 11.21 -27.36 10.35
CA THR A 9 11.41 -28.73 9.83
C THR A 9 10.89 -28.88 8.39
N LEU A 10 9.72 -28.32 8.08
CA LEU A 10 9.17 -28.35 6.73
C LEU A 10 10.11 -27.66 5.72
N LEU A 11 10.65 -26.49 6.08
CA LEU A 11 11.60 -25.76 5.23
C LEU A 11 12.88 -26.57 4.99
N GLN A 12 13.41 -27.26 6.00
CA GLN A 12 14.57 -28.14 5.84
C GLN A 12 14.31 -29.32 4.90
N GLN A 13 13.06 -29.81 4.83
CA GLN A 13 12.69 -30.93 3.96
C GLN A 13 12.39 -30.50 2.51
N ARG A 14 11.85 -29.29 2.33
CA ARG A 14 11.29 -28.85 1.04
C ARG A 14 12.19 -27.90 0.26
N ILE A 15 13.15 -27.24 0.92
CA ILE A 15 14.03 -26.25 0.30
C ILE A 15 15.46 -26.79 0.26
N ASP A 16 16.05 -26.81 -0.94
CA ASP A 16 17.44 -27.20 -1.11
C ASP A 16 18.37 -26.07 -0.67
N ARG A 17 18.95 -26.21 0.53
CA ARG A 17 19.86 -25.20 1.08
C ARG A 17 21.19 -25.10 0.31
N GLY A 18 21.57 -26.14 -0.43
CA GLY A 18 22.76 -26.17 -1.28
C GLY A 18 22.59 -25.44 -2.61
N ALA A 19 21.36 -25.18 -3.04
CA ALA A 19 21.06 -24.43 -4.25
C ALA A 19 21.50 -22.96 -4.16
N ASP A 20 21.50 -22.22 -5.26
CA ASP A 20 21.75 -20.77 -5.23
C ASP A 20 20.57 -19.99 -4.62
N ALA A 21 20.75 -18.69 -4.41
CA ALA A 21 19.73 -17.86 -3.77
C ALA A 21 18.45 -17.73 -4.61
N GLU A 22 18.55 -17.79 -5.93
CA GLU A 22 17.41 -17.64 -6.83
C GLU A 22 16.54 -18.90 -6.85
N HIS A 23 17.15 -20.08 -6.93
CA HIS A 23 16.46 -21.36 -6.82
C HIS A 23 15.79 -21.54 -5.45
N ARG A 24 16.48 -21.18 -4.35
CA ARG A 24 15.86 -21.20 -3.01
C ARG A 24 14.66 -20.27 -2.93
N LEU A 25 14.75 -19.08 -3.54
CA LEU A 25 13.64 -18.14 -3.57
C LEU A 25 12.45 -18.69 -4.35
N GLN A 26 12.68 -19.29 -5.52
CA GLN A 26 11.64 -19.93 -6.33
C GLN A 26 10.95 -21.07 -5.57
N GLN A 27 11.73 -21.96 -4.93
CA GLN A 27 11.20 -23.04 -4.10
C GLN A 27 10.36 -22.50 -2.94
N LEU A 28 10.78 -21.39 -2.32
CA LEU A 28 10.05 -20.78 -1.22
C LEU A 28 8.74 -20.14 -1.67
N VAL A 29 8.73 -19.45 -2.82
CA VAL A 29 7.51 -18.90 -3.42
C VAL A 29 6.54 -20.02 -3.79
N ALA A 30 7.02 -21.10 -4.40
CA ALA A 30 6.20 -22.28 -4.70
C ALA A 30 5.64 -22.89 -3.41
N LEU A 31 6.48 -23.11 -2.39
CA LEU A 31 6.03 -23.62 -1.10
C LEU A 31 4.95 -22.75 -0.47
N ALA A 32 5.00 -21.41 -0.62
CA ALA A 32 4.01 -20.52 -0.04
C ALA A 32 2.60 -20.66 -0.66
N PHE A 33 2.51 -20.91 -1.98
CA PHE A 33 1.22 -20.84 -2.71
C PHE A 33 0.76 -22.17 -3.30
N ASP A 34 1.61 -23.19 -3.39
CA ASP A 34 1.20 -24.47 -3.94
C ASP A 34 0.21 -25.18 -3.01
N ALA A 35 -0.77 -25.85 -3.61
CA ALA A 35 -1.75 -26.68 -2.90
C ALA A 35 -1.10 -27.82 -2.08
N ASN A 36 0.08 -28.30 -2.51
CA ASN A 36 0.89 -29.30 -1.80
C ASN A 36 1.94 -28.66 -0.88
N GLY A 37 1.89 -27.34 -0.71
CA GLY A 37 2.77 -26.54 0.12
C GLY A 37 2.05 -25.97 1.32
N LEU A 38 2.10 -24.65 1.46
CA LEU A 38 1.39 -23.94 2.51
C LEU A 38 -0.05 -23.60 2.14
N ASP A 39 -0.34 -23.47 0.84
CA ASP A 39 -1.61 -23.04 0.28
C ASP A 39 -2.16 -21.77 0.97
N LEU A 40 -1.31 -20.74 1.09
CA LEU A 40 -1.68 -19.51 1.79
C LEU A 40 -2.84 -18.81 1.08
N GLN A 41 -3.91 -18.57 1.83
CA GLN A 41 -5.12 -17.88 1.39
C GLN A 41 -5.10 -16.43 1.84
N TYR A 42 -5.47 -15.52 0.93
CA TYR A 42 -5.57 -14.10 1.26
C TYR A 42 -6.85 -13.81 2.05
N ASP A 43 -6.71 -13.22 3.22
CA ASP A 43 -7.80 -12.68 4.03
C ASP A 43 -7.39 -11.29 4.54
N PRO A 44 -8.08 -10.20 4.12
CA PRO A 44 -7.73 -8.86 4.53
C PRO A 44 -7.83 -8.62 6.05
N LYS A 45 -8.62 -9.42 6.77
CA LYS A 45 -8.81 -9.32 8.23
C LYS A 45 -7.82 -10.18 9.03
N ALA A 46 -7.03 -11.01 8.37
CA ALA A 46 -6.08 -11.92 9.01
C ALA A 46 -4.74 -11.22 9.31
N THR A 47 -4.75 -10.26 10.24
CA THR A 47 -3.50 -9.76 10.85
C THR A 47 -3.01 -10.79 11.87
N HIS A 48 -2.15 -11.69 11.42
CA HIS A 48 -1.63 -12.83 12.16
C HIS A 48 -0.13 -12.71 12.41
N SER A 49 0.31 -13.24 13.54
CA SER A 49 1.71 -13.54 13.78
C SER A 49 2.20 -14.65 12.85
N VAL A 50 3.52 -14.83 12.73
CA VAL A 50 4.13 -15.92 11.93
C VAL A 50 3.55 -17.29 12.29
N ALA A 51 3.34 -17.55 13.59
CA ALA A 51 2.79 -18.81 14.06
C ALA A 51 1.31 -18.99 13.69
N GLU A 52 0.50 -17.94 13.86
CA GLU A 52 -0.91 -17.94 13.49
C GLU A 52 -1.10 -18.06 11.98
N SER A 53 -0.29 -17.37 11.17
CA SER A 53 -0.30 -17.49 9.71
C SER A 53 0.02 -18.92 9.26
N TYR A 54 1.00 -19.56 9.90
CA TYR A 54 1.30 -20.97 9.63
C TYR A 54 0.21 -21.92 10.13
N ALA A 55 -0.46 -21.64 11.23
CA ALA A 55 -1.52 -22.51 11.75
C ALA A 55 -2.81 -22.40 10.92
N THR A 56 -3.19 -21.18 10.56
CA THR A 56 -4.47 -20.88 9.90
C THR A 56 -4.40 -20.90 8.39
N ARG A 57 -3.21 -20.69 7.80
CA ARG A 57 -2.99 -20.46 6.36
C ARG A 57 -3.70 -19.25 5.79
N HIS A 58 -4.27 -18.40 6.63
CA HIS A 58 -4.88 -17.13 6.23
C HIS A 58 -3.93 -15.98 6.52
N VAL A 59 -3.72 -15.12 5.53
CA VAL A 59 -2.77 -14.01 5.59
C VAL A 59 -3.32 -12.77 4.90
N ASN A 60 -3.11 -11.60 5.50
CA ASN A 60 -3.08 -10.34 4.76
C ASN A 60 -1.65 -9.98 4.32
N CYS A 61 -1.47 -8.83 3.67
CA CYS A 61 -0.17 -8.38 3.14
C CYS A 61 0.94 -8.36 4.20
N LEU A 62 0.61 -7.83 5.40
CA LEU A 62 1.55 -7.77 6.51
C LEU A 62 1.92 -9.16 7.01
N SER A 63 0.92 -9.99 7.31
CA SER A 63 1.14 -11.32 7.92
C SER A 63 1.90 -12.24 6.98
N PHE A 64 1.57 -12.19 5.69
CA PHE A 64 2.34 -12.83 4.63
C PHE A 64 3.78 -12.34 4.63
N THR A 65 4.00 -11.02 4.64
CA THR A 65 5.35 -10.44 4.60
C THR A 65 6.19 -10.89 5.79
N LEU A 66 5.62 -10.89 7.01
CA LEU A 66 6.30 -11.36 8.21
C LEU A 66 6.64 -12.85 8.12
N LEU A 67 5.69 -13.68 7.69
CA LEU A 67 5.89 -15.11 7.50
C LEU A 67 6.97 -15.37 6.43
N PHE A 68 6.86 -14.74 5.27
CA PHE A 68 7.76 -14.93 4.14
C PHE A 68 9.20 -14.49 4.49
N VAL A 69 9.37 -13.32 5.11
CA VAL A 69 10.70 -12.85 5.55
C VAL A 69 11.30 -13.80 6.58
N ALA A 70 10.50 -14.32 7.52
CA ALA A 70 10.97 -15.30 8.50
C ALA A 70 11.44 -16.60 7.82
N MET A 71 10.65 -17.15 6.89
CA MET A 71 11.03 -18.35 6.14
C MET A 71 12.27 -18.12 5.26
N ALA A 72 12.33 -16.98 4.57
CA ALA A 72 13.44 -16.63 3.69
C ALA A 72 14.77 -16.54 4.45
N ARG A 73 14.77 -15.86 5.60
CA ARG A 73 15.95 -15.77 6.47
C ARG A 73 16.39 -17.14 6.99
N ASP A 74 15.44 -18.00 7.33
CA ASP A 74 15.74 -19.35 7.83
C ASP A 74 16.44 -20.24 6.80
N VAL A 75 16.11 -20.09 5.52
CA VAL A 75 16.76 -20.79 4.41
C VAL A 75 18.00 -20.05 3.87
N GLY A 76 18.49 -19.03 4.59
CA GLY A 76 19.74 -18.32 4.30
C GLY A 76 19.62 -17.21 3.26
N LEU A 77 18.42 -16.74 2.93
CA LEU A 77 18.22 -15.60 2.04
C LEU A 77 18.33 -14.27 2.80
N GLN A 78 18.89 -13.27 2.12
CA GLN A 78 18.88 -11.89 2.60
C GLN A 78 17.50 -11.28 2.33
N ALA A 79 16.64 -11.32 3.34
CA ALA A 79 15.28 -10.79 3.27
C ALA A 79 14.99 -9.76 4.37
N GLN A 80 14.17 -8.77 4.05
CA GLN A 80 13.74 -7.73 4.97
C GLN A 80 12.33 -7.25 4.64
N VAL A 81 11.62 -6.79 5.65
CA VAL A 81 10.35 -6.10 5.44
C VAL A 81 10.64 -4.74 4.82
N GLN A 82 9.79 -4.31 3.90
CA GLN A 82 9.85 -2.98 3.31
C GLN A 82 8.51 -2.28 3.52
N GLU A 83 8.53 -1.02 3.93
CA GLU A 83 7.35 -0.17 3.99
C GLU A 83 7.08 0.41 2.60
N VAL A 84 5.82 0.35 2.18
CA VAL A 84 5.37 0.98 0.96
C VAL A 84 4.56 2.22 1.32
N ARG A 85 5.18 3.36 1.11
CA ARG A 85 4.76 4.66 1.66
C ARG A 85 3.39 5.15 1.19
N ARG A 86 2.85 4.64 0.08
CA ARG A 86 1.55 5.05 -0.44
C ARG A 86 0.80 3.86 -0.99
N VAL A 87 -0.28 3.49 -0.30
CA VAL A 87 -1.24 2.48 -0.74
C VAL A 87 -2.62 3.10 -0.67
N LEU A 88 -3.49 2.70 -1.61
CA LEU A 88 -4.83 3.25 -1.78
C LEU A 88 -5.83 2.79 -0.70
N SER A 89 -5.39 2.02 0.29
CA SER A 89 -6.24 1.42 1.33
C SER A 89 -6.26 2.27 2.60
N TRP A 90 -7.29 3.08 2.75
CA TRP A 90 -7.68 3.67 4.03
C TRP A 90 -8.94 2.94 4.51
N TYR A 91 -9.04 2.69 5.82
CA TYR A 91 -10.30 2.25 6.41
C TYR A 91 -11.01 3.47 7.00
N GLU A 92 -12.28 3.64 6.66
CA GLU A 92 -13.16 4.69 7.17
C GLU A 92 -14.28 4.02 7.98
N ASP A 93 -14.42 4.39 9.25
CA ASP A 93 -15.56 4.02 10.10
C ASP A 93 -16.05 5.27 10.85
N GLY A 94 -17.28 5.68 10.56
CA GLY A 94 -17.89 6.91 11.06
C GLY A 94 -17.09 8.17 10.69
N ASN A 95 -16.61 8.90 11.69
CA ASN A 95 -15.81 10.13 11.52
C ASN A 95 -14.29 9.91 11.69
N ALA A 96 -13.83 8.66 11.76
CA ALA A 96 -12.43 8.33 12.03
C ALA A 96 -11.77 7.59 10.85
N LEU A 97 -10.57 8.05 10.48
CA LEU A 97 -9.72 7.38 9.48
C LEU A 97 -8.59 6.62 10.19
N TYR A 98 -8.51 5.31 9.92
CA TYR A 98 -7.48 4.41 10.44
C TYR A 98 -6.36 4.26 9.41
N ASN A 99 -5.12 4.21 9.89
CA ASN A 99 -3.98 3.85 9.04
C ASN A 99 -3.60 2.39 9.25
N VAL A 100 -3.73 1.60 8.18
CA VAL A 100 -3.17 0.26 8.04
C VAL A 100 -2.09 0.38 6.95
N GLY A 101 -0.86 0.67 7.36
CA GLY A 101 0.26 0.77 6.43
C GLY A 101 0.46 -0.55 5.67
N HIS A 102 0.93 -0.47 4.42
CA HIS A 102 1.26 -1.64 3.62
C HIS A 102 2.75 -1.93 3.69
N VAL A 103 3.09 -3.21 3.76
CA VAL A 103 4.46 -3.69 3.73
C VAL A 103 4.58 -4.84 2.75
N ASN A 104 5.79 -5.04 2.23
CA ASN A 104 6.12 -6.19 1.40
C ASN A 104 7.50 -6.77 1.74
N ALA A 105 7.81 -7.93 1.15
CA ALA A 105 9.06 -8.63 1.41
C ALA A 105 10.12 -8.26 0.36
N GLY A 106 11.18 -7.59 0.77
CA GLY A 106 12.35 -7.37 -0.07
C GLY A 106 13.35 -8.52 0.06
N VAL A 107 13.80 -9.06 -1.05
CA VAL A 107 14.79 -10.15 -1.11
C VAL A 107 15.95 -9.76 -2.02
N ARG A 108 17.17 -10.10 -1.62
CA ARG A 108 18.36 -9.97 -2.46
C ARG A 108 18.84 -11.34 -2.93
N VAL A 109 19.01 -11.46 -4.25
CA VAL A 109 19.56 -12.61 -4.96
C VAL A 109 20.69 -12.13 -5.89
N ASP A 110 21.38 -13.06 -6.56
CA ASP A 110 22.53 -12.74 -7.41
C ASP A 110 22.13 -11.89 -8.63
N SER A 111 20.93 -12.10 -9.15
CA SER A 111 20.32 -11.31 -10.24
C SER A 111 19.86 -9.90 -9.80
N GLY A 112 19.90 -9.59 -8.50
CA GLY A 112 19.60 -8.24 -7.98
C GLY A 112 18.69 -8.24 -6.75
N ARG A 113 17.97 -7.13 -6.55
CA ARG A 113 16.95 -7.01 -5.49
C ARG A 113 15.57 -7.16 -6.11
N GLY A 114 14.72 -7.95 -5.49
CA GLY A 114 13.31 -8.11 -5.83
C GLY A 114 12.40 -7.82 -4.63
N SER A 115 11.14 -7.50 -4.90
CA SER A 115 10.08 -7.40 -3.90
C SER A 115 9.01 -8.46 -4.17
N ILE A 116 8.51 -9.08 -3.10
CA ILE A 116 7.43 -10.06 -3.12
C ILE A 116 6.27 -9.47 -2.33
N ASP A 117 5.14 -9.35 -3.00
CA ASP A 117 3.94 -8.67 -2.49
C ASP A 117 2.69 -9.48 -2.89
N LEU A 118 1.71 -9.55 -1.99
CA LEU A 118 0.40 -10.13 -2.29
C LEU A 118 -0.49 -9.13 -3.04
N ASP A 119 -0.28 -7.84 -2.81
CA ASP A 119 -1.08 -6.80 -3.46
C ASP A 119 -0.34 -6.26 -4.70
N ARG A 120 -0.80 -6.69 -5.88
CA ARG A 120 -0.28 -6.21 -7.17
C ARG A 120 -0.82 -4.83 -7.56
N SER A 121 -1.74 -4.25 -6.77
CA SER A 121 -2.36 -2.95 -7.03
C SER A 121 -1.67 -1.77 -6.33
N VAL A 122 -0.51 -2.03 -5.72
CA VAL A 122 0.28 -1.02 -5.02
C VAL A 122 0.95 -0.07 -6.01
N LEU A 123 0.58 1.20 -5.91
CA LEU A 123 1.23 2.28 -6.65
C LEU A 123 2.50 2.71 -5.91
N MET A 124 3.66 2.29 -6.42
CA MET A 124 4.94 2.62 -5.80
C MET A 124 5.30 4.09 -6.01
N ASP A 125 5.68 4.77 -4.93
CA ASP A 125 6.22 6.13 -5.01
C ASP A 125 7.60 6.16 -5.70
N ARG A 126 8.13 7.36 -5.99
CA ARG A 126 9.45 7.54 -6.63
C ARG A 126 10.62 6.87 -5.91
N ARG A 127 10.49 6.62 -4.60
CA ARG A 127 11.56 6.01 -3.80
C ARG A 127 11.44 4.48 -3.80
N GLY A 128 10.26 3.96 -4.15
CA GLY A 128 9.95 2.54 -4.07
C GLY A 128 9.89 2.03 -2.62
N PRO A 129 9.67 0.72 -2.44
CA PRO A 129 9.63 0.09 -1.11
C PRO A 129 10.91 0.37 -0.31
N GLN A 130 10.77 0.93 0.89
CA GLN A 130 11.90 1.26 1.75
C GLN A 130 12.10 0.17 2.80
N PRO A 131 13.31 -0.40 2.94
CA PRO A 131 13.54 -1.41 3.95
C PRO A 131 13.38 -0.84 5.36
N ILE A 132 12.77 -1.63 6.23
CA ILE A 132 12.51 -1.26 7.62
C ILE A 132 13.09 -2.28 8.59
N SER A 133 13.29 -1.85 9.83
CA SER A 133 13.75 -2.74 10.90
C SER A 133 12.65 -3.72 11.32
N ASP A 134 13.06 -4.84 11.90
CA ASP A 134 12.14 -5.82 12.51
C ASP A 134 11.25 -5.18 13.58
N ARG A 135 11.78 -4.20 14.33
CA ARG A 135 11.00 -3.42 15.32
C ARG A 135 9.92 -2.59 14.64
N ARG A 136 10.23 -1.89 13.55
CA ARG A 136 9.23 -1.16 12.77
C ARG A 136 8.18 -2.10 12.19
N ALA A 137 8.57 -3.27 11.67
CA ALA A 137 7.63 -4.27 11.17
C ALA A 137 6.68 -4.78 12.27
N LEU A 138 7.18 -5.01 13.49
CA LEU A 138 6.34 -5.34 14.64
C LEU A 138 5.43 -4.17 15.05
N ALA A 139 5.89 -2.92 14.92
CA ALA A 139 5.05 -1.76 15.15
C ALA A 139 3.87 -1.71 14.16
N HIS A 140 4.08 -2.03 12.87
CA HIS A 140 2.99 -2.21 11.90
C HIS A 140 2.00 -3.29 12.35
N TYR A 141 2.50 -4.45 12.80
CA TYR A 141 1.64 -5.53 13.29
C TYR A 141 0.76 -5.12 14.46
N TYR A 142 1.36 -4.58 15.52
CA TYR A 142 0.61 -4.16 16.68
C TYR A 142 -0.34 -3.00 16.36
N ASN A 143 0.06 -2.07 15.48
CA ASN A 143 -0.82 -0.99 15.03
C ASN A 143 -2.04 -1.50 14.27
N ASN A 144 -1.85 -2.45 13.35
CA ASN A 144 -2.94 -3.00 12.54
C ASN A 144 -3.92 -3.77 13.41
N ARG A 145 -3.44 -4.61 14.34
CA ARG A 145 -4.29 -5.26 15.36
C ARG A 145 -5.05 -4.24 16.21
N GLY A 146 -4.37 -3.19 16.66
CA GLY A 146 -4.99 -2.11 17.42
C GLY A 146 -6.10 -1.41 16.63
N ALA A 147 -5.89 -1.15 15.34
CA ALA A 147 -6.89 -0.55 14.46
C ALA A 147 -8.10 -1.48 14.23
N GLU A 148 -7.87 -2.78 14.02
CA GLU A 148 -8.95 -3.79 13.91
C GLU A 148 -9.81 -3.81 15.17
N LEU A 149 -9.19 -3.87 16.35
CA LEU A 149 -9.90 -3.88 17.63
C LEU A 149 -10.65 -2.59 17.90
N LEU A 150 -10.12 -1.44 17.44
CA LEU A 150 -10.90 -0.21 17.42
C LEU A 150 -12.15 -0.39 16.57
N VAL A 151 -12.04 -0.83 15.32
CA VAL A 151 -13.22 -1.04 14.45
C VAL A 151 -14.25 -1.97 15.12
N ASP A 152 -13.79 -3.03 15.79
CA ASP A 152 -14.65 -3.98 16.51
C ASP A 152 -15.23 -3.43 17.84
N GLY A 153 -14.74 -2.28 18.32
CA GLY A 153 -15.17 -1.64 19.55
C GLY A 153 -14.47 -2.12 20.82
N ASP A 154 -13.48 -3.01 20.71
CA ASP A 154 -12.66 -3.46 21.84
C ASP A 154 -11.55 -2.42 22.14
N LEU A 155 -11.91 -1.41 22.93
CA LEU A 155 -11.02 -0.31 23.27
C LEU A 155 -9.84 -0.74 24.15
N ASP A 156 -10.04 -1.72 25.04
CA ASP A 156 -8.99 -2.21 25.93
C ASP A 156 -7.95 -3.04 25.16
N GLY A 157 -8.42 -3.93 24.29
CA GLY A 157 -7.57 -4.67 23.37
C GLY A 157 -6.80 -3.75 22.43
N ALA A 158 -7.47 -2.73 21.88
CA ALA A 158 -6.84 -1.71 21.05
C ALA A 158 -5.74 -0.96 21.82
N ARG A 159 -6.01 -0.55 23.06
CA ARG A 159 -5.04 0.16 23.92
C ARG A 159 -3.77 -0.64 24.12
N ALA A 160 -3.91 -1.93 24.45
CA ALA A 160 -2.78 -2.83 24.66
C ALA A 160 -1.93 -2.97 23.39
N HIS A 161 -2.55 -3.22 22.24
CA HIS A 161 -1.84 -3.37 20.98
C HIS A 161 -1.18 -2.06 20.53
N LEU A 162 -1.88 -0.93 20.60
CA LEU A 162 -1.30 0.36 20.22
C LEU A 162 -0.15 0.78 21.15
N ALA A 163 -0.21 0.44 22.45
CA ALA A 163 0.92 0.64 23.37
C ALA A 163 2.14 -0.20 22.96
N MET A 164 1.94 -1.46 22.58
CA MET A 164 3.01 -2.30 22.04
C MET A 164 3.59 -1.75 20.73
N ALA A 165 2.74 -1.20 19.84
CA ALA A 165 3.20 -0.58 18.60
C ALA A 165 4.18 0.57 18.88
N LEU A 166 3.82 1.46 19.81
CA LEU A 166 4.66 2.58 20.24
C LEU A 166 5.90 2.15 21.03
N GLN A 167 5.83 1.04 21.79
CA GLN A 167 7.00 0.47 22.43
C GLN A 167 7.99 -0.09 21.39
N MET A 168 7.48 -0.71 20.32
CA MET A 168 8.32 -1.24 19.24
C MET A 168 8.98 -0.11 18.46
N ASP A 169 8.21 0.90 18.07
CA ASP A 169 8.70 2.10 17.40
C ASP A 169 7.96 3.38 17.85
N PRO A 170 8.56 4.19 18.74
CA PRO A 170 7.99 5.47 19.18
C PRO A 170 7.88 6.52 18.05
N ARG A 171 8.54 6.30 16.90
CA ARG A 171 8.49 7.17 15.72
C ARG A 171 7.49 6.66 14.68
N PHE A 172 6.54 5.82 15.08
CA PHE A 172 5.49 5.37 14.17
C PHE A 172 4.25 6.27 14.20
N ALA A 173 4.17 7.18 13.22
CA ALA A 173 3.07 8.14 13.11
C ALA A 173 1.68 7.47 13.07
N GLY A 174 1.55 6.31 12.40
CA GLY A 174 0.29 5.56 12.34
C GLY A 174 -0.21 5.12 13.72
N ALA A 175 0.69 4.66 14.60
CA ALA A 175 0.33 4.26 15.96
C ALA A 175 -0.09 5.45 16.83
N TRP A 176 0.59 6.60 16.71
CA TRP A 176 0.16 7.84 17.38
C TRP A 176 -1.20 8.32 16.86
N ASN A 177 -1.46 8.25 15.56
CA ASN A 177 -2.78 8.55 15.01
C ASN A 177 -3.86 7.65 15.61
N ASN A 178 -3.64 6.34 15.62
CA ASN A 178 -4.63 5.39 16.11
C ASN A 178 -4.83 5.48 17.65
N GLN A 179 -3.79 5.86 18.41
CA GLN A 179 -3.94 6.25 19.82
C GLN A 179 -4.82 7.49 19.98
N GLY A 180 -4.66 8.49 19.12
CA GLY A 180 -5.54 9.66 19.12
C GLY A 180 -7.01 9.29 18.81
N VAL A 181 -7.23 8.32 17.91
CA VAL A 181 -8.57 7.78 17.63
C VAL A 181 -9.15 7.04 18.84
N LEU A 182 -8.33 6.22 19.52
CA LEU A 182 -8.72 5.57 20.77
C LEU A 182 -9.13 6.61 21.83
N ALA A 183 -8.31 7.64 22.04
CA ALA A 183 -8.61 8.73 22.98
C ALA A 183 -9.91 9.47 22.63
N MET A 184 -10.20 9.68 21.34
CA MET A 184 -11.47 10.25 20.89
C MET A 184 -12.68 9.38 21.26
N ARG A 185 -12.53 8.06 21.15
CA ARG A 185 -13.55 7.08 21.52
C ARG A 185 -13.73 6.97 23.04
N ASP A 186 -12.65 7.16 23.80
CA ASP A 186 -12.66 7.31 25.26
C ASP A 186 -13.24 8.66 25.74
N GLY A 187 -13.48 9.61 24.82
CA GLY A 187 -13.96 10.96 25.13
C GLY A 187 -12.88 11.95 25.57
N ASP A 188 -11.62 11.53 25.63
CA ASP A 188 -10.48 12.40 25.96
C ASP A 188 -9.97 13.15 24.72
N SER A 189 -10.65 14.25 24.42
CA SER A 189 -10.28 15.14 23.31
C SER A 189 -8.92 15.81 23.50
N ALA A 190 -8.45 15.97 24.74
CA ALA A 190 -7.15 16.56 25.03
C ALA A 190 -6.01 15.59 24.74
N ALA A 191 -6.17 14.31 25.11
CA ALA A 191 -5.23 13.25 24.71
C ALA A 191 -5.19 13.09 23.20
N ALA A 192 -6.35 13.02 22.54
CA ALA A 192 -6.43 12.94 21.09
C ALA A 192 -5.65 14.09 20.40
N ALA A 193 -5.81 15.33 20.88
CA ALA A 193 -5.09 16.48 20.33
C ALA A 193 -3.57 16.34 20.44
N ARG A 194 -3.05 15.78 21.55
CA ARG A 194 -1.62 15.53 21.75
C ARG A 194 -1.12 14.42 20.83
N ASP A 195 -1.86 13.33 20.71
CA ASP A 195 -1.44 12.16 19.93
C ASP A 195 -1.47 12.46 18.43
N TYR A 196 -2.48 13.16 17.93
CA TYR A 196 -2.48 13.66 16.55
C TYR A 196 -1.35 14.65 16.29
N ALA A 197 -1.06 15.57 17.23
CA ALA A 197 0.06 16.47 17.10
C ALA A 197 1.40 15.71 17.05
N LYS A 198 1.55 14.64 17.83
CA LYS A 198 2.76 13.81 17.81
C LYS A 198 2.91 13.05 16.49
N ALA A 199 1.82 12.51 15.95
CA ALA A 199 1.83 11.90 14.62
C ALA A 199 2.30 12.89 13.54
N LEU A 200 1.81 14.13 13.59
CA LEU A 200 2.16 15.19 12.63
C LEU A 200 3.55 15.80 12.85
N GLU A 201 4.10 15.72 14.06
CA GLU A 201 5.50 16.06 14.33
C GLU A 201 6.44 15.04 13.67
N ILE A 202 6.06 13.76 13.72
CA ILE A 202 6.84 12.66 13.12
C ILE A 202 6.72 12.66 11.59
N ASP A 203 5.50 12.80 11.09
CA ASP A 203 5.19 12.86 9.66
C ASP A 203 4.17 13.99 9.38
N PRO A 204 4.67 15.18 9.00
CA PRO A 204 3.82 16.34 8.68
C PRO A 204 2.87 16.12 7.49
N GLU A 205 3.11 15.09 6.67
CA GLU A 205 2.28 14.75 5.51
C GLU A 205 1.32 13.59 5.81
N HIS A 206 1.21 13.15 7.06
CA HIS A 206 0.37 12.02 7.46
C HIS A 206 -1.13 12.35 7.34
N LEU A 207 -1.70 12.07 6.16
CA LEU A 207 -3.08 12.43 5.80
C LEU A 207 -4.15 11.97 6.81
N PRO A 208 -4.12 10.74 7.36
CA PRO A 208 -5.09 10.34 8.39
C PRO A 208 -5.02 11.20 9.65
N ALA A 209 -3.80 11.57 10.09
CA ALA A 209 -3.62 12.38 11.28
C ALA A 209 -4.08 13.82 11.04
N LEU A 210 -3.79 14.37 9.85
CA LEU A 210 -4.32 15.68 9.43
C LEU A 210 -5.85 15.66 9.44
N SER A 211 -6.47 14.65 8.84
CA SER A 211 -7.93 14.57 8.74
C SER A 211 -8.59 14.41 10.11
N ASN A 212 -8.04 13.54 10.98
CA ASN A 212 -8.55 13.34 12.33
C ASN A 212 -8.37 14.61 13.18
N ALA A 213 -7.24 15.31 13.05
CA ALA A 213 -7.00 16.58 13.73
C ALA A 213 -7.94 17.70 13.24
N VAL A 214 -8.25 17.76 11.94
CA VAL A 214 -9.27 18.66 11.38
C VAL A 214 -10.64 18.36 11.99
N GLY A 215 -11.03 17.08 12.05
CA GLY A 215 -12.30 16.66 12.65
C GLY A 215 -12.40 17.04 14.13
N LEU A 216 -11.31 16.86 14.90
CA LEU A 216 -11.23 17.27 16.29
C LEU A 216 -11.34 18.80 16.45
N ALA A 217 -10.57 19.57 15.67
CA ALA A 217 -10.62 21.03 15.73
C ALA A 217 -12.04 21.58 15.47
N ARG A 218 -12.74 21.01 14.47
CA ARG A 218 -14.14 21.32 14.19
C ARG A 218 -15.05 21.01 15.38
N ARG A 219 -14.90 19.83 15.98
CA ARG A 219 -15.70 19.39 17.14
C ARG A 219 -15.49 20.31 18.35
N LEU A 220 -14.29 20.85 18.52
CA LEU A 220 -13.95 21.80 19.58
C LEU A 220 -14.31 23.26 19.25
N GLY A 221 -14.79 23.56 18.04
CA GLY A 221 -15.07 24.93 17.59
C GLY A 221 -13.82 25.77 17.32
N ASP A 222 -12.65 25.15 17.19
CA ASP A 222 -11.39 25.83 16.90
C ASP A 222 -11.23 26.04 15.37
N GLY A 223 -11.95 27.02 14.85
CA GLY A 223 -11.97 27.32 13.42
C GLY A 223 -10.61 27.79 12.87
N THR A 224 -9.76 28.41 13.70
CA THR A 224 -8.42 28.82 13.28
C THR A 224 -7.52 27.61 13.05
N ARG A 225 -7.51 26.66 13.97
CA ARG A 225 -6.73 25.41 13.83
C ARG A 225 -7.29 24.53 12.73
N GLU A 226 -8.61 24.42 12.62
CA GLU A 226 -9.27 23.70 11.54
C GLU A 226 -8.79 24.21 10.17
N ALA A 227 -8.88 25.52 9.93
CA ALA A 227 -8.48 26.13 8.66
C ALA A 227 -6.98 25.93 8.36
N ALA A 228 -6.12 25.99 9.38
CA ALA A 228 -4.69 25.74 9.22
C ALA A 228 -4.39 24.30 8.80
N LEU A 229 -4.97 23.32 9.51
CA LEU A 229 -4.79 21.90 9.21
C LEU A 229 -5.40 21.52 7.86
N GLN A 230 -6.54 22.10 7.48
CA GLN A 230 -7.14 21.90 6.16
C GLN A 230 -6.23 22.40 5.04
N ARG A 231 -5.63 23.59 5.19
CA ARG A 231 -4.67 24.10 4.20
C ARG A 231 -3.47 23.17 4.07
N GLN A 232 -2.94 22.67 5.18
CA GLN A 232 -1.83 21.71 5.15
C GLN A 232 -2.23 20.40 4.45
N MET A 233 -3.40 19.83 4.79
CA MET A 233 -3.92 18.62 4.16
C MET A 233 -4.11 18.79 2.65
N GLU A 234 -4.64 19.92 2.22
CA GLU A 234 -4.83 20.22 0.80
C GLU A 234 -3.49 20.35 0.07
N GLN A 235 -2.49 21.01 0.66
CA GLN A 235 -1.14 21.07 0.11
C GLN A 235 -0.52 19.68 -0.07
N VAL A 236 -0.71 18.78 0.90
CA VAL A 236 -0.24 17.38 0.80
C VAL A 236 -0.94 16.66 -0.35
N ARG A 237 -2.27 16.79 -0.46
CA ARG A 237 -3.06 16.15 -1.53
C ARG A 237 -2.70 16.68 -2.92
N GLN A 238 -2.45 17.97 -3.06
CA GLN A 238 -2.02 18.58 -4.31
C GLN A 238 -0.64 18.10 -4.77
N ARG A 239 0.25 17.80 -3.82
CA ARG A 239 1.60 17.30 -4.08
C ARG A 239 1.69 15.78 -4.16
N ASP A 240 0.55 15.08 -4.04
CA ASP A 240 0.49 13.63 -4.14
C ASP A 240 0.01 13.19 -5.54
N PRO A 241 0.90 12.63 -6.39
CA PRO A 241 0.52 12.13 -7.71
C PRO A 241 -0.61 11.10 -7.66
N PHE A 242 -0.71 10.31 -6.59
CA PHE A 242 -1.74 9.29 -6.47
C PHE A 242 -3.09 9.87 -6.05
N GLN A 243 -3.10 10.94 -5.26
CA GLN A 243 -4.33 11.69 -5.03
C GLN A 243 -4.83 12.34 -6.33
N GLN A 244 -3.93 12.92 -7.12
CA GLN A 244 -4.28 13.45 -8.44
C GLN A 244 -4.83 12.33 -9.35
N TYR A 245 -4.22 11.15 -9.34
CA TYR A 245 -4.73 9.99 -10.06
C TYR A 245 -6.14 9.55 -9.61
N LEU A 246 -6.41 9.51 -8.31
CA LEU A 246 -7.73 9.18 -7.77
C LEU A 246 -8.79 10.20 -8.17
N LEU A 247 -8.46 11.50 -8.12
CA LEU A 247 -9.34 12.56 -8.59
C LEU A 247 -9.61 12.42 -10.10
N GLY A 248 -8.61 12.04 -10.88
CA GLY A 248 -8.77 11.71 -12.30
C GLY A 248 -9.72 10.54 -12.53
N ASN A 249 -9.59 9.45 -11.76
CA ASN A 249 -10.48 8.29 -11.85
C ASN A 249 -11.93 8.65 -11.48
N GLU A 250 -12.13 9.51 -10.48
CA GLU A 250 -13.47 9.97 -10.10
C GLU A 250 -14.08 10.87 -11.17
N ALA A 251 -13.32 11.80 -11.73
CA ALA A 251 -13.76 12.61 -12.86
C ALA A 251 -14.13 11.75 -14.08
N GLU A 252 -13.32 10.73 -14.36
CA GLU A 252 -13.59 9.78 -15.45
C GLU A 252 -14.86 8.94 -15.21
N ARG A 253 -15.12 8.49 -13.97
CA ARG A 253 -16.39 7.83 -13.60
C ARG A 253 -17.60 8.73 -13.82
N ARG A 254 -17.44 10.03 -13.57
CA ARG A 254 -18.45 11.06 -13.87
C ARG A 254 -18.48 11.47 -15.35
N GLN A 255 -17.67 10.84 -16.19
CA GLN A 255 -17.50 11.14 -17.62
C GLN A 255 -17.01 12.57 -17.91
N ASP A 256 -16.48 13.26 -16.90
CA ASP A 256 -15.78 14.53 -17.07
C ASP A 256 -14.34 14.26 -17.51
N TYR A 257 -14.19 13.90 -18.78
CA TYR A 257 -12.89 13.55 -19.34
C TYR A 257 -11.92 14.73 -19.39
N ALA A 258 -12.42 15.97 -19.45
CA ALA A 258 -11.58 17.17 -19.43
C ALA A 258 -10.89 17.33 -18.08
N ALA A 259 -11.66 17.22 -16.98
CA ALA A 259 -11.09 17.21 -15.63
C ALA A 259 -10.19 15.99 -15.40
N ALA A 260 -10.61 14.80 -15.84
CA ALA A 260 -9.79 13.59 -15.71
C ALA A 260 -8.42 13.74 -16.38
N ILE A 261 -8.37 14.26 -17.62
CA ILE A 261 -7.13 14.55 -18.34
C ILE A 261 -6.26 15.56 -17.56
N ALA A 262 -6.85 16.62 -17.00
CA ALA A 262 -6.11 17.60 -16.22
C ALA A 262 -5.45 16.96 -14.99
N TYR A 263 -6.20 16.16 -14.23
CA TYR A 263 -5.71 15.45 -13.06
C TYR A 263 -4.62 14.42 -13.39
N TYR A 264 -4.81 13.61 -14.43
CA TYR A 264 -3.78 12.64 -14.84
C TYR A 264 -2.50 13.31 -15.34
N ARG A 265 -2.61 14.45 -16.03
CA ARG A 265 -1.43 15.23 -16.43
C ARG A 265 -0.73 15.85 -15.23
N HIS A 266 -1.47 16.31 -14.22
CA HIS A 266 -0.89 16.79 -12.98
C HIS A 266 -0.18 15.66 -12.22
N ALA A 267 -0.81 14.48 -12.13
CA ALA A 267 -0.20 13.28 -11.57
C ALA A 267 1.13 12.94 -12.27
N LEU A 268 1.15 12.97 -13.61
CA LEU A 268 2.36 12.72 -14.41
C LEU A 268 3.44 13.78 -14.25
N HIS A 269 3.07 15.05 -14.02
CA HIS A 269 4.04 16.10 -13.70
C HIS A 269 4.73 15.85 -12.35
N LEU A 270 3.96 15.38 -11.36
CA LEU A 270 4.46 15.03 -10.04
C LEU A 270 5.23 13.71 -10.03
N TYR A 271 4.82 12.74 -10.85
CA TYR A 271 5.44 11.44 -11.00
C TYR A 271 5.16 10.81 -12.37
N ASP A 272 6.22 10.70 -13.16
CA ASP A 272 6.26 10.18 -14.52
C ASP A 272 6.69 8.70 -14.60
N GLY A 273 7.01 8.06 -13.47
CA GLY A 273 7.53 6.67 -13.49
C GLY A 273 6.46 5.58 -13.58
N ALA A 274 5.19 5.88 -13.33
CA ALA A 274 4.13 4.88 -13.26
C ALA A 274 3.38 4.72 -14.58
N HIS A 275 3.56 3.56 -15.24
CA HIS A 275 2.82 3.21 -16.47
C HIS A 275 1.30 3.29 -16.31
N LEU A 276 0.76 3.06 -15.11
CA LEU A 276 -0.67 3.17 -14.82
C LEU A 276 -1.21 4.60 -14.99
N LEU A 277 -0.40 5.63 -14.72
CA LEU A 277 -0.80 7.03 -14.91
C LEU A 277 -0.93 7.36 -16.40
N TYR A 278 0.04 6.93 -17.20
CA TYR A 278 -0.02 7.05 -18.66
C TYR A 278 -1.20 6.27 -19.24
N PHE A 279 -1.45 5.06 -18.74
CA PHE A 279 -2.57 4.24 -19.20
C PHE A 279 -3.93 4.90 -18.89
N ALA A 280 -4.09 5.49 -17.71
CA ALA A 280 -5.30 6.23 -17.36
C ALA A 280 -5.48 7.49 -18.21
N LEU A 281 -4.40 8.23 -18.47
CA LEU A 281 -4.42 9.34 -19.41
C LEU A 281 -4.81 8.89 -20.83
N ALA A 282 -4.27 7.76 -21.30
CA ALA A 282 -4.62 7.19 -22.60
C ALA A 282 -6.11 6.85 -22.71
N ARG A 283 -6.68 6.28 -21.64
CA ARG A 283 -8.11 5.94 -21.56
C ARG A 283 -8.99 7.18 -21.58
N ALA A 284 -8.66 8.21 -20.80
CA ALA A 284 -9.40 9.47 -20.81
C ALA A 284 -9.35 10.17 -22.18
N TYR A 285 -8.20 10.18 -22.85
CA TYR A 285 -8.10 10.69 -24.23
C TYR A 285 -8.96 9.90 -25.22
N LEU A 286 -9.00 8.57 -25.07
CA LEU A 286 -9.82 7.74 -25.94
C LEU A 286 -11.31 8.06 -25.75
N HIS A 287 -11.77 8.18 -24.51
CA HIS A 287 -13.15 8.54 -24.20
C HIS A 287 -13.51 9.98 -24.60
N SER A 288 -12.53 10.89 -24.63
CA SER A 288 -12.70 12.24 -25.16
C SER A 288 -12.59 12.33 -26.69
N GLY A 289 -12.42 11.20 -27.40
CA GLY A 289 -12.30 11.13 -28.86
C GLY A 289 -10.92 11.49 -29.43
N ASP A 290 -9.91 11.76 -28.59
CA ASP A 290 -8.54 12.09 -29.03
C ASP A 290 -7.69 10.82 -29.18
N THR A 291 -8.01 10.02 -30.20
CA THR A 291 -7.31 8.75 -30.49
C THR A 291 -5.81 8.92 -30.70
N ARG A 292 -5.38 10.09 -31.20
CA ARG A 292 -3.97 10.41 -31.41
C ARG A 292 -3.23 10.51 -30.09
N ARG A 293 -3.73 11.32 -29.14
CA ARG A 293 -3.12 11.44 -27.81
C ARG A 293 -3.29 10.18 -26.98
N ALA A 294 -4.41 9.46 -27.13
CA ALA A 294 -4.60 8.15 -26.52
C ALA A 294 -3.49 7.17 -26.94
N THR A 295 -3.20 7.09 -28.24
CA THR A 295 -2.13 6.21 -28.76
C THR A 295 -0.75 6.62 -28.24
N ALA A 296 -0.46 7.92 -28.16
CA ALA A 296 0.80 8.42 -27.62
C ALA A 296 0.97 8.05 -26.13
N ALA A 297 -0.04 8.34 -25.31
CA ALA A 297 -0.02 8.00 -23.88
C ALA A 297 0.07 6.48 -23.65
N LEU A 298 -0.55 5.66 -24.51
CA LEU A 298 -0.46 4.21 -24.39
C LEU A 298 0.94 3.66 -24.74
N ARG A 299 1.68 4.33 -25.63
CA ARG A 299 3.10 4.00 -25.87
C ARG A 299 3.96 4.34 -24.66
N GLU A 300 3.72 5.49 -24.04
CA GLU A 300 4.41 5.85 -22.79
C GLU A 300 4.09 4.85 -21.67
N ALA A 301 2.84 4.41 -21.55
CA ALA A 301 2.47 3.35 -20.62
C ALA A 301 3.28 2.07 -20.88
N MET A 302 3.44 1.66 -22.15
CA MET A 302 4.26 0.49 -22.48
C MET A 302 5.75 0.68 -22.18
N ALA A 303 6.29 1.87 -22.44
CA ALA A 303 7.71 2.18 -22.19
C ALA A 303 8.08 2.15 -20.70
N HIS A 304 7.13 2.47 -19.82
CA HIS A 304 7.30 2.47 -18.36
C HIS A 304 6.79 1.18 -17.69
N ALA A 305 6.34 0.19 -18.47
CA ALA A 305 5.81 -1.06 -17.96
C ALA A 305 6.91 -2.11 -17.80
N ASP A 306 6.75 -2.98 -16.80
CA ASP A 306 7.57 -4.18 -16.67
C ASP A 306 7.36 -5.13 -17.87
N PRO A 307 8.32 -6.03 -18.15
CA PRO A 307 8.24 -6.95 -19.29
C PRO A 307 7.00 -7.85 -19.30
N ALA A 308 6.43 -8.21 -18.14
CA ALA A 308 5.23 -9.02 -18.05
C ALA A 308 3.95 -8.22 -18.40
N THR A 309 3.98 -6.90 -18.21
CA THR A 309 2.88 -5.99 -18.50
C THR A 309 2.90 -5.46 -19.95
N GLN A 310 4.09 -5.32 -20.57
CA GLN A 310 4.24 -4.80 -21.94
C GLN A 310 3.34 -5.46 -23.00
N PRO A 311 3.18 -6.80 -23.05
CA PRO A 311 2.30 -7.45 -24.05
C PRO A 311 0.84 -6.97 -23.97
N ARG A 312 0.35 -6.62 -22.78
CA ARG A 312 -1.01 -6.12 -22.60
C ARG A 312 -1.20 -4.75 -23.24
N TYR A 313 -0.21 -3.88 -23.16
CA TYR A 313 -0.25 -2.56 -23.81
C TYR A 313 -0.07 -2.66 -25.32
N GLN A 314 0.78 -3.57 -25.78
CA GLN A 314 0.95 -3.86 -27.21
C GLN A 314 -0.39 -4.29 -27.84
N GLY A 315 -1.12 -5.22 -27.21
CA GLY A 315 -2.43 -5.65 -27.71
C GLY A 315 -3.46 -4.51 -27.80
N LYS A 316 -3.43 -3.56 -26.86
CA LYS A 316 -4.29 -2.36 -26.88
C LYS A 316 -3.90 -1.40 -28.01
N LEU A 317 -2.60 -1.19 -28.25
CA LEU A 317 -2.11 -0.39 -29.37
C LEU A 317 -2.55 -0.97 -30.72
N ASP A 318 -2.48 -2.29 -30.87
CA ASP A 318 -2.89 -2.96 -32.10
C ASP A 318 -4.41 -2.89 -32.33
N ALA A 319 -5.20 -2.93 -31.26
CA ALA A 319 -6.64 -2.69 -31.35
C ALA A 319 -6.97 -1.28 -31.84
N LEU A 320 -6.32 -0.24 -31.31
CA LEU A 320 -6.50 1.14 -31.76
C LEU A 320 -6.12 1.34 -33.23
N ARG A 321 -5.04 0.70 -33.69
CA ARG A 321 -4.64 0.73 -35.11
C ARG A 321 -5.73 0.16 -36.01
N ARG A 322 -6.31 -1.01 -35.67
CA ARG A 322 -7.39 -1.64 -36.44
C ARG A 322 -8.65 -0.77 -36.52
N LEU A 323 -9.00 -0.09 -35.43
CA LEU A 323 -10.14 0.84 -35.42
C LEU A 323 -9.88 2.06 -36.33
N SER A 324 -8.65 2.57 -36.35
CA SER A 324 -8.29 3.70 -37.23
C SER A 324 -8.22 3.33 -38.71
N SER A 325 -7.87 2.08 -39.07
CA SER A 325 -7.80 1.63 -40.46
C SER A 325 -9.16 1.30 -41.07
N THR A 326 -10.14 0.90 -40.24
CA THR A 326 -11.52 0.58 -40.69
C THR A 326 -12.39 1.83 -40.87
N ALA A 327 -12.00 2.98 -40.30
CA ALA A 327 -12.73 4.25 -40.41
C ALA A 327 -12.37 5.10 -41.65
N ARG A 328 -11.44 4.66 -42.50
CA ARG A 328 -11.14 5.34 -43.78
C ARG A 328 -12.07 4.78 -44.88
N PRO A 329 -12.96 5.57 -45.49
CA PRO A 329 -13.73 5.09 -46.63
C PRO A 329 -12.79 4.80 -47.79
N LEU A 330 -13.04 3.69 -48.50
CA LEU A 330 -12.46 3.42 -49.82
C LEU A 330 -12.80 4.62 -50.71
N ARG A 331 -11.77 5.29 -51.23
CA ARG A 331 -11.91 6.41 -52.17
C ARG A 331 -12.38 5.92 -53.53
#